data_AF-A0AAW0MQC9-F1
#
_entry.id   AF-A0AAW0MQC9-F1
#
_cell.length_a   1.000
_cell.length_b   1.000
_cell.length_c   1.000
_cell.angle_alpha   90.00
_cell.angle_beta   90.00
_cell.angle_gamma   90.00
#
_symmetry.space_group_name_H-M   'P 1'
#
loop_
_entity.id
_entity.type
_entity.pdbx_description
1 polymer ?
#
loop_
_entity_poly.entity_id
_entity_poly.type
_entity_poly.pdbx_seq_one_letter_code
_entity_poly.pdbx_strand_id
1 'polypeptide(L)'
;MNAPSKTRLASKQGTLKEKDDKKQGSSRSASVSSDASATSIDNGNDDQLASEQSLLEELKKLRRENTQGHNQTKESLDRLEKAVSDIKEQLTDHEQRIGELEVRVNTVEDTEAKQHRVLRYLLQQGSEGGNMTAFVKDLLPKVLTLPPGLDIRIERAHRSLQSKPTNPAAAPRSILVRFLDAAVKDVVLQQAWKQGQVSFQDKRIFFDQDYSPELQKKRSKVHVIVKQLKQMGIQAKCLYPARLRVKMDSGEKTFASLTSASDTLEGLGVRVICGEKERIEERLTEGWSIGSKRSRDGMLSTADLKAIVEEED
;
A
#
# COMPACT_ATOMS: atom_id res chain seq x y z
N MET A 1 34.02 3.73 -23.88
CA MET A 1 32.73 3.26 -23.34
C MET A 1 32.01 4.46 -22.76
N ASN A 2 31.18 5.11 -23.58
CA ASN A 2 30.57 6.41 -23.29
C ASN A 2 29.18 6.23 -22.68
N ALA A 3 28.92 6.98 -21.61
CA ALA A 3 27.62 7.11 -20.98
C ALA A 3 26.62 7.86 -21.90
N PRO A 4 25.34 7.48 -21.95
CA PRO A 4 24.33 8.28 -22.61
C PRO A 4 23.71 9.31 -21.64
N SER A 5 23.73 10.56 -22.09
CA SER A 5 23.19 11.76 -21.47
C SER A 5 21.67 11.68 -21.27
N LYS A 6 21.20 12.07 -20.07
CA LYS A 6 19.78 12.23 -19.73
C LYS A 6 19.21 13.48 -20.40
N THR A 7 18.34 13.30 -21.39
CA THR A 7 17.52 14.38 -21.97
C THR A 7 16.20 14.49 -21.21
N ARG A 8 15.97 15.69 -20.66
CA ARG A 8 14.83 16.11 -19.84
C ARG A 8 13.61 16.34 -20.73
N LEU A 9 12.56 15.52 -20.62
CA LEU A 9 11.25 15.82 -21.22
C LEU A 9 10.55 16.93 -20.43
N ALA A 10 10.29 18.06 -21.08
CA ALA A 10 9.44 19.12 -20.57
C ALA A 10 8.00 18.88 -21.03
N SER A 11 7.09 18.76 -20.07
CA SER A 11 5.64 18.71 -20.26
C SER A 11 5.12 20.09 -20.67
N LYS A 12 4.51 20.20 -21.86
CA LYS A 12 3.68 21.35 -22.24
C LYS A 12 2.21 21.00 -22.02
N GLN A 13 1.60 21.65 -21.03
CA GLN A 13 0.16 21.72 -20.85
C GLN A 13 -0.43 22.61 -21.96
N GLY A 14 -1.38 22.07 -22.72
CA GLY A 14 -2.19 22.82 -23.69
C GLY A 14 -3.64 22.77 -23.27
N THR A 15 -4.15 23.90 -22.80
CA THR A 15 -5.55 24.15 -22.46
C THR A 15 -6.39 24.29 -23.72
N LEU A 16 -7.36 23.40 -23.93
CA LEU A 16 -8.40 23.56 -24.96
C LEU A 16 -9.55 24.37 -24.37
N LYS A 17 -9.68 25.61 -24.84
CA LYS A 17 -10.89 26.44 -24.66
C LYS A 17 -11.89 26.09 -25.75
N GLU A 18 -13.06 25.66 -25.30
CA GLU A 18 -14.31 25.57 -26.04
C GLU A 18 -14.69 26.96 -26.57
N LYS A 19 -15.03 27.04 -27.86
CA LYS A 19 -15.68 28.21 -28.47
C LYS A 19 -16.87 27.73 -29.29
N ASP A 20 -18.05 27.96 -28.73
CA ASP A 20 -19.30 28.08 -29.45
C ASP A 20 -19.23 29.26 -30.43
N ASP A 21 -19.53 29.02 -31.70
CA ASP A 21 -19.88 30.07 -32.65
C ASP A 21 -21.24 29.79 -33.28
N LYS A 22 -22.22 30.49 -32.72
CA LYS A 22 -23.60 30.60 -33.18
C LYS A 22 -23.63 31.64 -34.29
N LYS A 23 -23.89 31.25 -35.54
CA LYS A 23 -24.14 32.22 -36.64
C LYS A 23 -25.51 31.99 -37.30
N GLN A 24 -26.39 32.94 -37.00
CA GLN A 24 -27.62 33.25 -37.71
C GLN A 24 -27.32 33.58 -39.18
N GLY A 25 -28.01 32.92 -40.10
CA GLY A 25 -28.04 33.25 -41.53
C GLY A 25 -29.44 33.72 -41.92
N SER A 26 -29.59 35.03 -42.07
CA SER A 26 -30.80 35.75 -42.42
C SER A 26 -31.21 35.51 -43.87
N SER A 27 -32.46 35.11 -44.09
CA SER A 27 -33.10 35.05 -45.40
C SER A 27 -33.41 36.46 -45.91
N ARG A 28 -32.72 36.90 -46.97
CA ARG A 28 -33.14 38.04 -47.79
C ARG A 28 -33.28 37.58 -49.24
N SER A 29 -34.53 37.40 -49.65
CA SER A 29 -34.95 37.29 -51.04
C SER A 29 -34.78 38.64 -51.74
N ALA A 30 -33.98 38.67 -52.80
CA ALA A 30 -33.92 39.77 -53.75
C ALA A 30 -34.12 39.23 -55.16
N SER A 31 -35.29 39.53 -55.71
CA SER A 31 -35.68 39.36 -57.11
C SER A 31 -34.93 40.34 -57.99
N VAL A 32 -34.27 39.86 -59.06
CA VAL A 32 -33.95 40.67 -60.24
C VAL A 32 -34.09 39.82 -61.50
N SER A 33 -35.12 40.19 -62.25
CA SER A 33 -35.21 40.35 -63.71
C SER A 33 -34.67 39.27 -64.65
N SER A 34 -35.62 38.70 -65.39
CA SER A 34 -35.48 38.10 -66.70
C SER A 34 -34.85 39.07 -67.71
N ASP A 35 -33.84 38.60 -68.44
CA ASP A 35 -33.72 38.98 -69.84
C ASP A 35 -33.21 37.78 -70.66
N ALA A 36 -33.90 37.54 -71.77
CA ALA A 36 -33.68 36.41 -72.64
C ALA A 36 -32.66 36.80 -73.71
N SER A 37 -31.63 35.99 -73.88
CA SER A 37 -30.84 35.98 -75.10
C SER A 37 -30.37 34.56 -75.37
N ALA A 38 -31.12 33.88 -76.23
CA ALA A 38 -30.72 32.62 -76.84
C ALA A 38 -29.53 32.88 -77.76
N THR A 39 -28.43 32.16 -77.55
CA THR A 39 -27.47 31.89 -78.62
C THR A 39 -26.90 30.50 -78.44
N SER A 40 -27.13 29.66 -79.44
CA SER A 40 -26.76 28.26 -79.54
C SER A 40 -25.24 28.08 -79.56
N ILE A 41 -24.72 27.22 -78.69
CA ILE A 41 -23.47 26.47 -78.89
C ILE A 41 -23.73 25.06 -78.36
N ASP A 42 -24.01 24.16 -79.29
CA ASP A 42 -24.27 22.73 -79.09
C ASP A 42 -23.03 21.93 -79.53
N ASN A 43 -22.80 20.78 -78.88
CA ASN A 43 -21.72 19.78 -79.06
C ASN A 43 -20.45 19.82 -78.17
N GLY A 44 -20.46 20.49 -77.01
CA GLY A 44 -19.39 20.37 -76.00
C GLY A 44 -19.83 20.00 -74.58
N ASN A 45 -21.13 20.03 -74.30
CA ASN A 45 -21.67 19.98 -72.94
C ASN A 45 -22.04 18.57 -72.46
N ASP A 46 -22.36 17.64 -73.35
CA ASP A 46 -22.80 16.29 -72.96
C ASP A 46 -21.66 15.44 -72.38
N ASP A 47 -20.46 15.51 -72.95
CA ASP A 47 -19.26 14.85 -72.40
C ASP A 47 -18.86 15.45 -71.05
N GLN A 48 -19.05 16.76 -70.87
CA GLN A 48 -18.76 17.46 -69.63
C GLN A 48 -19.77 17.10 -68.54
N LEU A 49 -21.07 17.05 -68.87
CA LEU A 49 -22.13 16.59 -67.96
C LEU A 49 -21.99 15.11 -67.59
N ALA A 50 -21.57 14.24 -68.52
CA ALA A 50 -21.29 12.84 -68.24
C ALA A 50 -20.08 12.68 -67.29
N SER A 51 -19.02 13.47 -67.49
CA SER A 51 -17.86 13.47 -66.58
C SER A 51 -18.21 14.00 -65.18
N GLU A 52 -19.07 15.02 -65.08
CA GLU A 52 -19.54 15.56 -63.80
C GLU A 52 -20.46 14.56 -63.07
N GLN A 53 -21.33 13.86 -63.80
CA GLN A 53 -22.15 12.78 -63.24
C GLN A 53 -21.28 11.62 -62.74
N SER A 54 -20.22 11.26 -63.47
CA SER A 54 -19.25 10.24 -63.04
C SER A 54 -18.52 10.64 -61.76
N LEU A 55 -18.07 11.90 -61.66
CA LEU A 55 -17.43 12.43 -60.45
C LEU A 55 -18.40 12.46 -59.25
N LEU A 56 -19.67 12.78 -59.47
CA LEU A 56 -20.70 12.72 -58.43
C LEU A 56 -20.95 11.28 -57.96
N GLU A 57 -20.95 10.31 -58.88
CA GLU A 57 -21.08 8.88 -58.57
C GLU A 57 -19.91 8.41 -57.69
N GLU A 58 -18.69 8.80 -58.04
CA GLU A 58 -17.46 8.49 -57.31
C GLU A 58 -17.42 9.18 -55.94
N LEU A 59 -17.87 10.43 -55.84
CA LEU A 59 -18.00 11.15 -54.57
C LEU A 59 -19.02 10.48 -53.64
N LYS A 60 -20.15 10.01 -54.19
CA LYS A 60 -21.15 9.23 -53.44
C LYS A 60 -20.57 7.90 -52.97
N LYS A 61 -19.73 7.25 -53.78
CA LYS A 61 -19.03 6.01 -53.42
C LYS A 61 -18.04 6.25 -52.29
N LEU A 62 -17.19 7.27 -52.39
CA LEU A 62 -16.24 7.65 -51.32
C LEU A 62 -16.95 8.02 -50.02
N ARG A 63 -18.09 8.73 -50.08
CA ARG A 63 -18.90 9.00 -48.89
C ARG A 63 -19.39 7.72 -48.23
N ARG A 64 -19.88 6.75 -49.01
CA ARG A 64 -20.32 5.44 -48.49
C ARG A 64 -19.18 4.68 -47.84
N GLU A 65 -18.02 4.63 -48.50
CA GLU A 65 -16.81 3.97 -47.97
C GLU A 65 -16.31 4.64 -46.70
N ASN A 66 -16.32 5.97 -46.62
CA ASN A 66 -15.91 6.71 -45.45
C ASN A 66 -16.89 6.51 -44.27
N THR A 67 -18.21 6.51 -44.54
CA THR A 67 -19.21 6.15 -43.52
C THR A 67 -19.02 4.72 -43.03
N GLN A 68 -18.73 3.78 -43.93
CA GLN A 68 -18.46 2.39 -43.56
C GLN A 68 -17.18 2.25 -42.72
N GLY A 69 -16.08 2.89 -43.11
CA GLY A 69 -14.83 2.90 -42.35
C GLY A 69 -14.98 3.57 -40.98
N HIS A 70 -15.79 4.63 -40.91
CA HIS A 70 -16.13 5.28 -39.64
C HIS A 70 -16.91 4.34 -38.71
N ASN A 71 -17.89 3.61 -39.23
CA ASN A 71 -18.66 2.64 -38.45
C ASN A 71 -17.78 1.47 -37.96
N GLN A 72 -16.89 0.95 -38.81
CA GLN A 72 -15.95 -0.11 -38.42
C GLN A 72 -14.97 0.36 -37.34
N THR A 73 -14.47 1.60 -37.47
CA THR A 73 -13.60 2.21 -36.45
C THR A 73 -14.35 2.38 -35.14
N LYS A 74 -15.61 2.84 -35.18
CA LYS A 74 -16.47 2.97 -34.00
C LYS A 74 -16.69 1.63 -33.31
N GLU A 75 -17.04 0.58 -34.05
CA GLU A 75 -17.19 -0.76 -33.48
C GLU A 75 -15.88 -1.28 -32.85
N SER A 76 -14.73 -0.97 -33.46
CA SER A 76 -13.43 -1.33 -32.90
C SER A 76 -13.12 -0.58 -31.60
N LEU A 77 -13.54 0.69 -31.52
CA LEU A 77 -13.42 1.52 -30.31
C LEU A 77 -14.33 0.99 -29.21
N ASP A 78 -15.59 0.66 -29.51
CA ASP A 78 -16.53 0.10 -28.53
C ASP A 78 -16.00 -1.22 -27.93
N ARG A 79 -15.38 -2.07 -28.76
CA ARG A 79 -14.72 -3.31 -28.30
C ARG A 79 -13.51 -3.03 -27.42
N LEU A 80 -12.70 -2.02 -27.79
CA LEU A 80 -11.54 -1.62 -27.01
C LEU A 80 -11.96 -1.02 -25.66
N GLU A 81 -12.99 -0.17 -25.64
CA GLU A 81 -13.54 0.41 -24.42
C GLU A 81 -14.04 -0.67 -23.46
N LYS A 82 -14.74 -1.67 -23.98
CA LYS A 82 -15.16 -2.84 -23.18
C LYS A 82 -13.95 -3.59 -22.62
N ALA A 83 -12.95 -3.90 -23.45
CA ALA A 83 -11.74 -4.59 -22.99
C ALA A 83 -10.97 -3.79 -21.93
N VAL A 84 -10.90 -2.46 -22.07
CA VAL A 84 -10.28 -1.57 -21.07
C VAL A 84 -11.07 -1.57 -19.77
N SER A 85 -12.40 -1.59 -19.84
CA SER A 85 -13.26 -1.70 -18.65
C SER A 85 -13.04 -3.03 -17.92
N ASP A 86 -13.00 -4.15 -18.65
CA ASP A 86 -12.77 -5.48 -18.09
C ASP A 86 -11.37 -5.58 -17.44
N ILE A 87 -10.34 -5.03 -18.10
CA ILE A 87 -8.97 -4.97 -17.55
C ILE A 87 -8.95 -4.14 -16.25
N LYS A 88 -9.68 -3.01 -16.22
CA LYS A 88 -9.74 -2.17 -15.02
C LYS A 88 -10.39 -2.92 -13.85
N GLU A 89 -11.47 -3.65 -14.09
CA GLU A 89 -12.13 -4.47 -13.08
C GLU A 89 -11.19 -5.57 -12.56
N GLN A 90 -10.53 -6.30 -13.46
CA GLN A 90 -9.54 -7.33 -13.08
C GLN A 90 -8.37 -6.75 -12.29
N LEU A 91 -7.89 -5.55 -12.67
CA LEU A 91 -6.82 -4.88 -11.95
C LEU A 91 -7.25 -4.55 -10.51
N THR A 92 -8.48 -4.07 -10.31
CA THR A 92 -8.99 -3.79 -8.95
C THR A 92 -9.14 -5.05 -8.10
N ASP A 93 -9.62 -6.17 -8.66
CA ASP A 93 -9.68 -7.46 -7.95
C ASP A 93 -8.27 -7.98 -7.58
N HIS A 94 -7.31 -7.87 -8.51
CA HIS A 94 -5.94 -8.27 -8.25
C HIS A 94 -5.25 -7.38 -7.19
N GLU A 95 -5.46 -6.07 -7.21
CA GLU A 95 -4.98 -5.15 -6.17
C GLU A 95 -5.56 -5.51 -4.80
N GLN A 96 -6.86 -5.84 -4.73
CA GLN A 96 -7.48 -6.27 -3.48
C GLN A 96 -6.87 -7.60 -2.99
N ARG A 97 -6.75 -8.61 -3.86
CA ARG A 97 -6.16 -9.91 -3.50
C ARG A 97 -4.71 -9.78 -3.06
N ILE A 98 -3.92 -8.93 -3.72
CA ILE A 98 -2.54 -8.66 -3.32
C ILE A 98 -2.53 -8.05 -1.92
N GLY A 99 -3.37 -7.05 -1.64
CA GLY A 99 -3.49 -6.48 -0.30
C GLY A 99 -3.87 -7.51 0.77
N GLU A 100 -4.82 -8.40 0.47
CA GLU A 100 -5.22 -9.49 1.37
C GLU A 100 -4.06 -10.48 1.62
N LEU A 101 -3.31 -10.83 0.58
CA LEU A 101 -2.16 -11.71 0.69
C LEU A 101 -1.02 -11.06 1.48
N GLU A 102 -0.75 -9.77 1.28
CA GLU A 102 0.25 -9.01 2.04
C GLU A 102 -0.10 -9.02 3.54
N VAL A 103 -1.36 -8.71 3.89
CA VAL A 103 -1.82 -8.76 5.28
C VAL A 103 -1.70 -10.16 5.86
N ARG A 104 -2.11 -11.21 5.12
CA ARG A 104 -2.01 -12.60 5.57
C ARG A 104 -0.56 -13.07 5.74
N VAL A 105 0.34 -12.69 4.84
CA VAL A 105 1.77 -13.02 4.94
C VAL A 105 2.34 -12.35 6.17
N ASN A 106 2.05 -11.06 6.39
CA ASN A 106 2.50 -10.35 7.58
C ASN A 106 1.98 -10.98 8.87
N THR A 107 0.68 -11.32 8.93
CA THR A 107 0.13 -11.96 10.14
C THR A 107 0.77 -13.31 10.39
N VAL A 108 0.95 -14.15 9.36
CA VAL A 108 1.63 -15.46 9.50
C VAL A 108 3.10 -15.31 9.88
N GLU A 109 3.83 -14.35 9.31
CA GLU A 109 5.22 -14.08 9.69
C GLU A 109 5.32 -13.63 11.16
N ASP A 110 4.35 -12.82 11.59
CA ASP A 110 4.24 -12.32 12.96
C ASP A 110 3.70 -13.37 13.95
N THR A 111 2.77 -14.26 13.59
CA THR A 111 2.10 -15.20 14.51
C THR A 111 2.63 -16.63 14.45
N GLU A 112 2.94 -17.16 13.26
CA GLU A 112 3.03 -18.62 13.07
C GLU A 112 4.45 -19.19 13.14
N ALA A 113 5.53 -18.51 12.74
CA ALA A 113 6.73 -19.29 12.35
C ALA A 113 8.14 -18.80 12.72
N LYS A 114 8.42 -17.51 12.95
CA LYS A 114 9.84 -17.07 12.97
C LYS A 114 10.26 -16.12 14.08
N GLN A 115 9.38 -15.35 14.70
CA GLN A 115 9.82 -14.12 15.39
C GLN A 115 9.46 -14.02 16.87
N HIS A 116 8.36 -14.66 17.30
CA HIS A 116 8.02 -14.76 18.72
C HIS A 116 8.95 -15.64 19.53
N ARG A 117 9.82 -16.39 18.86
CA ARG A 117 10.82 -17.27 19.49
C ARG A 117 12.24 -16.86 19.15
N VAL A 118 12.46 -15.87 18.28
CA VAL A 118 13.80 -15.52 17.83
C VAL A 118 14.32 -14.27 18.53
N LEU A 119 15.42 -14.45 19.26
CA LEU A 119 16.21 -13.34 19.78
C LEU A 119 17.42 -13.09 18.89
N ARG A 120 17.68 -11.80 18.67
CA ARG A 120 18.83 -11.32 17.92
C ARG A 120 19.89 -10.81 18.88
N TYR A 121 21.11 -11.34 18.76
CA TYR A 121 22.28 -10.89 19.51
C TYR A 121 23.37 -10.36 18.59
N LEU A 122 24.01 -9.27 18.98
CA LEU A 122 25.25 -8.79 18.33
C LEU A 122 26.44 -9.21 19.17
N LEU A 123 27.15 -10.25 18.71
CA LEU A 123 28.36 -10.77 19.34
C LEU A 123 29.47 -10.89 18.29
N GLN A 124 30.71 -10.54 18.65
CA GLN A 124 31.85 -10.66 17.74
C GLN A 124 32.10 -12.10 17.27
N GLN A 125 32.63 -12.24 16.07
CA GLN A 125 32.79 -13.52 15.40
C GLN A 125 34.01 -14.29 15.93
N GLY A 126 33.83 -15.56 16.27
CA GLY A 126 34.91 -16.48 16.65
C GLY A 126 34.88 -16.98 18.10
N SER A 127 34.01 -16.45 18.98
CA SER A 127 33.87 -16.89 20.37
C SER A 127 32.94 -18.10 20.56
N GLU A 128 32.35 -18.61 19.49
CA GLU A 128 31.14 -19.44 19.54
C GLU A 128 31.40 -20.96 19.47
N GLY A 129 32.65 -21.35 19.22
CA GLY A 129 33.02 -22.74 19.01
C GLY A 129 32.27 -23.40 17.83
N GLY A 130 32.14 -24.72 17.87
CA GLY A 130 31.46 -25.51 16.83
C GLY A 130 29.95 -25.68 17.02
N ASN A 131 29.41 -25.53 18.24
CA ASN A 131 27.99 -25.74 18.54
C ASN A 131 27.35 -24.48 19.14
N MET A 132 26.68 -23.71 18.28
CA MET A 132 26.02 -22.45 18.65
C MET A 132 24.95 -22.61 19.74
N THR A 133 24.19 -23.71 19.71
CA THR A 133 23.12 -23.94 20.68
C THR A 133 23.68 -24.13 22.09
N ALA A 134 24.76 -24.89 22.21
CA ALA A 134 25.45 -25.08 23.48
C ALA A 134 26.06 -23.77 23.98
N PHE A 135 26.69 -23.01 23.07
CA PHE A 135 27.26 -21.70 23.39
C PHE A 135 26.21 -20.73 23.96
N VAL A 136 25.03 -20.62 23.34
CA VAL A 136 23.98 -19.72 23.83
C VAL A 136 23.44 -20.18 25.20
N LYS A 137 23.27 -21.49 25.42
CA LYS A 137 22.83 -22.02 26.71
C LYS A 137 23.80 -21.68 27.85
N ASP A 138 25.10 -21.66 27.56
CA ASP A 138 26.14 -21.29 28.52
C ASP A 138 26.29 -19.77 28.68
N LEU A 139 26.09 -19.01 27.60
CA LEU A 139 26.20 -17.55 27.59
C LEU A 139 25.08 -16.88 28.40
N LEU A 140 23.82 -17.30 28.21
CA LEU A 140 22.66 -16.60 28.79
C LEU A 140 22.72 -16.49 30.32
N PRO A 141 23.01 -17.55 31.09
CA PRO A 141 23.11 -17.46 32.55
C PRO A 141 24.33 -16.68 33.04
N LYS A 142 25.43 -16.65 32.28
CA LYS A 142 26.65 -15.89 32.64
C LYS A 142 26.44 -14.38 32.49
N VAL A 143 25.65 -14.01 31.49
CA VAL A 143 25.51 -12.64 31.03
C VAL A 143 24.25 -11.98 31.62
N LEU A 144 23.22 -12.77 31.95
CA LEU A 144 21.95 -12.28 32.49
C LEU A 144 21.66 -12.89 33.86
N THR A 145 21.23 -12.06 34.80
CA THR A 145 20.59 -12.47 36.07
C THR A 145 19.20 -13.08 35.85
N LEU A 146 19.14 -14.36 35.49
CA LEU A 146 17.88 -15.08 35.23
C LEU A 146 17.23 -15.59 36.54
N PRO A 147 15.89 -15.79 36.57
CA PRO A 147 15.21 -16.40 37.70
C PRO A 147 15.72 -17.83 37.99
N PRO A 148 15.84 -18.23 39.27
CA PRO A 148 16.24 -19.59 39.62
C PRO A 148 15.22 -20.60 39.10
N GLY A 149 15.69 -21.66 38.42
CA GLY A 149 14.84 -22.73 37.87
C GLY A 149 14.29 -22.50 36.47
N LEU A 150 14.67 -21.41 35.77
CA LEU A 150 14.26 -21.20 34.38
C LEU A 150 14.96 -22.18 33.44
N ASP A 151 14.21 -23.13 32.86
CA ASP A 151 14.74 -24.07 31.87
C ASP A 151 14.81 -23.41 30.48
N ILE A 152 16.04 -23.24 29.97
CA ILE A 152 16.30 -22.61 28.67
C ILE A 152 16.38 -23.69 27.58
N ARG A 153 15.24 -23.99 26.97
CA ARG A 153 15.16 -24.89 25.81
C ARG A 153 15.28 -24.13 24.50
N ILE A 154 16.37 -24.39 23.78
CA ILE A 154 16.68 -23.79 22.47
C ILE A 154 16.47 -24.85 21.40
N GLU A 155 15.64 -24.53 20.40
CA GLU A 155 15.39 -25.36 19.22
C GLU A 155 16.54 -25.25 18.22
N ARG A 156 16.96 -24.01 17.92
CA ARG A 156 17.99 -23.73 16.93
C ARG A 156 18.71 -22.41 17.22
N ALA A 157 20.03 -22.40 17.11
CA ALA A 157 20.82 -21.17 17.16
C ALA A 157 21.81 -21.14 15.99
N HIS A 158 21.91 -20.00 15.30
CA HIS A 158 22.83 -19.81 14.18
C HIS A 158 23.09 -18.32 13.92
N ARG A 159 24.16 -18.00 13.20
CA ARG A 159 24.38 -16.63 12.70
C ARG A 159 23.52 -16.32 11.49
N SER A 160 23.21 -15.04 11.28
CA SER A 160 22.54 -14.55 10.08
C SER A 160 23.30 -14.97 8.82
N LEU A 161 22.54 -15.26 7.75
CA LEU A 161 23.08 -15.69 6.45
C LEU A 161 23.75 -14.55 5.66
N GLN A 162 23.96 -13.38 6.29
CA GLN A 162 24.68 -12.27 5.68
C GLN A 162 26.12 -12.67 5.36
N SER A 163 26.72 -12.03 4.35
CA SER A 163 28.14 -12.20 4.04
C SER A 163 29.00 -11.90 5.26
N LYS A 164 30.03 -12.72 5.49
CA LYS A 164 30.98 -12.45 6.57
C LYS A 164 31.64 -11.08 6.32
N PRO A 165 31.62 -10.14 7.29
CA PRO A 165 32.30 -8.88 7.12
C PRO A 165 33.80 -9.12 6.92
N THR A 166 34.37 -8.53 5.88
CA THR A 166 35.80 -8.65 5.57
C THR A 166 36.66 -7.86 6.56
N ASN A 167 36.14 -6.74 7.07
CA ASN A 167 36.82 -5.90 8.03
C ASN A 167 36.48 -6.33 9.48
N PRO A 168 37.46 -6.60 10.35
CA PRO A 168 37.22 -6.92 11.76
C PRO A 168 36.59 -5.76 12.56
N ALA A 169 36.67 -4.51 12.08
CA ALA A 169 36.02 -3.34 12.68
C ALA A 169 34.55 -3.17 12.25
N ALA A 170 34.09 -3.90 11.22
CA ALA A 170 32.69 -3.85 10.80
C ALA A 170 31.79 -4.60 11.80
N ALA A 171 30.50 -4.21 11.84
CA ALA A 171 29.54 -4.81 12.75
C ALA A 171 29.45 -6.34 12.52
N PRO A 172 29.52 -7.16 13.58
CA PRO A 172 29.47 -8.61 13.45
C PRO A 172 28.07 -9.07 13.04
N ARG A 173 27.99 -10.23 12.38
CA ARG A 173 26.72 -10.85 12.01
C ARG A 173 25.91 -11.19 13.25
N SER A 174 24.62 -10.86 13.26
CA SER A 174 23.78 -11.18 14.41
C SER A 174 23.57 -12.69 14.57
N ILE A 175 23.50 -13.16 15.81
CA ILE A 175 23.06 -14.52 16.15
C ILE A 175 21.53 -14.51 16.27
N LEU A 176 20.89 -15.47 15.63
CA LEU A 176 19.45 -15.73 15.71
C LEU A 176 19.23 -17.00 16.54
N VAL A 177 18.50 -16.86 17.64
CA VAL A 177 18.24 -17.96 18.58
C VAL A 177 16.76 -18.21 18.67
N ARG A 178 16.32 -19.39 18.22
CA ARG A 178 14.95 -19.86 18.34
C ARG A 178 14.77 -20.66 19.64
N PHE A 179 13.98 -20.13 20.54
CA PHE A 179 13.55 -20.79 21.78
C PHE A 179 12.39 -21.77 21.49
N LEU A 180 12.29 -22.83 22.27
CA LEU A 180 11.15 -23.75 22.19
C LEU A 180 9.87 -23.07 22.73
N ASP A 181 10.00 -22.40 23.86
CA ASP A 181 8.91 -21.73 24.57
C ASP A 181 9.02 -20.21 24.43
N ALA A 182 7.97 -19.56 23.91
CA ALA A 182 7.94 -18.11 23.73
C ALA A 182 7.96 -17.35 25.07
N ALA A 183 7.34 -17.90 26.11
CA ALA A 183 7.35 -17.33 27.45
C ALA A 183 8.77 -17.23 28.04
N VAL A 184 9.60 -18.27 27.84
CA VAL A 184 11.01 -18.25 28.27
C VAL A 184 11.79 -17.16 27.54
N LYS A 185 11.56 -17.03 26.22
CA LYS A 185 12.15 -15.95 25.42
C LYS A 185 11.77 -14.56 25.97
N ASP A 186 10.51 -14.34 26.31
CA ASP A 186 10.04 -13.05 26.85
C ASP A 186 10.67 -12.75 28.21
N VAL A 187 10.81 -13.74 29.10
CA VAL A 187 11.49 -13.56 30.39
C VAL A 187 12.96 -13.18 30.19
N VAL A 188 13.68 -13.90 29.32
CA VAL A 188 15.08 -13.61 28.98
C VAL A 188 15.22 -12.19 28.43
N LEU A 189 14.33 -11.79 27.51
CA LEU A 189 14.35 -10.47 26.89
C LEU A 189 14.04 -9.35 27.88
N GLN A 190 13.02 -9.52 28.72
CA GLN A 190 12.69 -8.56 29.78
C GLN A 190 13.87 -8.37 30.73
N GLN A 191 14.58 -9.45 31.06
CA GLN A 191 15.68 -9.39 31.99
C GLN A 191 16.91 -8.69 31.40
N ALA A 192 17.20 -8.94 30.12
CA ALA A 192 18.19 -8.18 29.38
C ALA A 192 17.86 -6.68 29.33
N TRP A 193 16.59 -6.32 29.09
CA TRP A 193 16.16 -4.92 29.07
C TRP A 193 16.18 -4.24 30.45
N LYS A 194 15.88 -4.97 31.53
CA LYS A 194 15.98 -4.45 32.91
C LYS A 194 17.42 -4.14 33.30
N GLN A 195 18.37 -4.98 32.87
CA GLN A 195 19.80 -4.74 33.10
C GLN A 195 20.34 -3.62 32.21
N GLY A 196 19.82 -3.49 30.98
CA GLY A 196 20.08 -2.38 30.06
C GLY A 196 21.46 -2.42 29.39
N GLN A 197 22.54 -2.53 30.16
CA GLN A 197 23.89 -2.69 29.64
C GLN A 197 24.42 -4.08 30.01
N VAL A 198 24.38 -4.95 28.99
CA VAL A 198 24.81 -6.32 29.10
C VAL A 198 26.13 -6.47 28.36
N SER A 199 27.18 -6.97 29.02
CA SER A 199 28.51 -7.14 28.45
C SER A 199 29.01 -8.58 28.58
N PHE A 200 29.81 -9.00 27.62
CA PHE A 200 30.52 -10.27 27.61
C PHE A 200 31.91 -10.03 27.01
N GLN A 201 32.97 -10.45 27.71
CA GLN A 201 34.35 -10.24 27.28
C GLN A 201 34.63 -8.77 26.90
N ASP A 202 34.24 -7.85 27.78
CA ASP A 202 34.38 -6.38 27.63
C ASP A 202 33.66 -5.77 26.42
N LYS A 203 32.75 -6.53 25.79
CA LYS A 203 31.96 -6.07 24.64
C LYS A 203 30.49 -6.05 24.99
N ARG A 204 29.81 -4.99 24.56
CA ARG A 204 28.38 -4.82 24.77
C ARG A 204 27.59 -5.73 23.83
N ILE A 205 26.64 -6.48 24.38
CA ILE A 205 25.68 -7.28 23.64
C ILE A 205 24.32 -6.57 23.66
N PHE A 206 23.65 -6.58 22.51
CA PHE A 206 22.28 -6.11 22.38
C PHE A 206 21.32 -7.29 22.26
N PHE A 207 20.19 -7.21 22.97
CA PHE A 207 19.14 -8.22 23.01
C PHE A 207 17.89 -7.61 22.40
N ASP A 208 17.57 -8.03 21.17
CA ASP A 208 16.40 -7.52 20.44
C ASP A 208 15.48 -8.65 20.01
N GLN A 209 14.18 -8.34 19.96
CA GLN A 209 13.19 -9.21 19.33
C GLN A 209 13.27 -9.06 17.81
N ASP A 210 13.18 -10.19 17.09
CA ASP A 210 13.08 -10.18 15.64
C ASP A 210 11.63 -9.83 15.24
N TYR A 211 11.44 -8.90 14.30
CA TYR A 211 10.13 -8.46 13.79
C TYR A 211 10.11 -8.51 12.26
N SER A 212 8.94 -8.65 11.65
CA SER A 212 8.78 -8.68 10.19
C SER A 212 9.26 -7.35 9.63
N PRO A 213 9.79 -7.31 8.40
CA PRO A 213 10.36 -6.09 7.85
C PRO A 213 9.34 -4.94 7.79
N GLU A 214 8.06 -5.27 7.58
CA GLU A 214 6.97 -4.29 7.57
C GLU A 214 6.66 -3.78 8.97
N LEU A 215 6.55 -4.69 9.94
CA LEU A 215 6.34 -4.31 11.33
C LEU A 215 7.51 -3.49 11.87
N GLN A 216 8.74 -3.84 11.50
CA GLN A 216 9.94 -3.11 11.88
C GLN A 216 9.92 -1.67 11.32
N LYS A 217 9.52 -1.48 10.05
CA LYS A 217 9.35 -0.14 9.47
C LYS A 217 8.30 0.68 10.23
N LYS A 218 7.14 0.09 10.54
CA LYS A 218 6.07 0.72 11.33
C LYS A 218 6.58 1.12 12.72
N ARG A 219 7.27 0.20 13.42
CA ARG A 219 7.87 0.45 14.75
C ARG A 219 8.96 1.52 14.71
N SER A 220 9.81 1.56 13.68
CA SER A 220 10.84 2.60 13.55
C SER A 220 10.24 4.00 13.51
N LYS A 221 9.12 4.19 12.79
CA LYS A 221 8.40 5.47 12.75
C LYS A 221 7.83 5.85 14.12
N VAL A 222 7.20 4.90 14.80
CA VAL A 222 6.69 5.10 16.17
C VAL A 222 7.83 5.44 17.13
N HIS A 223 9.00 4.81 16.98
CA HIS A 223 10.15 5.07 17.84
C HIS A 223 10.70 6.50 17.70
N VAL A 224 10.70 7.07 16.48
CA VAL A 224 11.07 8.47 16.27
C VAL A 224 10.18 9.40 17.09
N ILE A 225 8.87 9.17 17.07
CA ILE A 225 7.89 9.94 17.84
C ILE A 225 8.06 9.71 19.35
N VAL A 226 8.25 8.47 19.79
CA VAL A 226 8.52 8.16 21.20
C VAL A 226 9.78 8.88 21.69
N LYS A 227 10.83 8.98 20.87
CA LYS A 227 12.06 9.70 21.20
C LYS A 227 11.79 11.20 21.37
N GLN A 228 11.01 11.80 20.48
CA GLN A 228 10.60 13.20 20.59
C GLN A 228 9.77 13.45 21.85
N LEU A 229 8.77 12.62 22.12
CA LEU A 229 7.94 12.73 23.33
C LEU A 229 8.77 12.60 24.62
N LYS A 230 9.75 11.69 24.64
CA LYS A 230 10.67 11.55 25.79
C LYS A 230 11.57 12.76 25.96
N GLN A 231 12.01 13.42 24.89
CA GLN A 231 12.77 14.68 24.96
C GLN A 231 11.93 15.81 25.54
N MET A 232 10.61 15.77 25.33
CA MET A 232 9.65 16.71 25.91
C MET A 232 9.21 16.33 27.34
N GLY A 233 9.78 15.28 27.94
CA GLY A 233 9.44 14.82 29.28
C GLY A 233 8.18 13.94 29.38
N ILE A 234 7.55 13.61 28.25
CA ILE A 234 6.34 12.80 28.21
C ILE A 234 6.71 11.31 28.19
N GLN A 235 6.08 10.52 29.07
CA GLN A 235 6.29 9.08 29.12
C GLN A 235 5.57 8.39 27.95
N ALA A 236 6.32 7.99 26.93
CA ALA A 236 5.82 7.25 25.78
C ALA A 236 6.50 5.88 25.63
N LYS A 237 5.73 4.88 25.18
CA LYS A 237 6.17 3.50 24.92
C LYS A 237 5.61 2.99 23.59
N CYS A 238 6.41 2.22 22.88
CA CYS A 238 5.97 1.47 21.70
C CYS A 238 5.65 0.02 22.12
N LEU A 239 4.38 -0.38 22.01
CA LEU A 239 3.90 -1.72 22.33
C LEU A 239 3.82 -2.57 21.05
N TYR A 240 3.82 -3.90 21.21
CA TYR A 240 3.56 -4.82 20.10
C TYR A 240 2.10 -4.69 19.62
N PRO A 241 1.82 -4.79 18.29
CA PRO A 241 2.78 -4.86 17.18
C PRO A 241 3.52 -3.53 16.92
N ALA A 242 2.81 -2.41 16.78
CA ALA A 242 3.38 -1.08 16.58
C ALA A 242 2.53 0.02 17.21
N ARG A 243 1.98 -0.25 18.40
CA ARG A 243 1.04 0.65 19.09
C ARG A 243 1.79 1.72 19.89
N LEU A 244 1.30 2.95 19.88
CA LEU A 244 1.87 4.05 20.66
C LEU A 244 1.08 4.23 21.95
N ARG A 245 1.73 4.05 23.10
CA ARG A 245 1.15 4.38 24.42
C ARG A 245 1.79 5.65 24.94
N VAL A 246 0.97 6.67 25.21
CA VAL A 246 1.39 7.98 25.75
C VAL A 246 0.70 8.20 27.08
N LYS A 247 1.48 8.57 28.10
CA LYS A 247 0.94 9.03 29.38
C LYS A 247 0.71 10.54 29.30
N MET A 248 -0.54 10.94 29.34
CA MET A 248 -0.98 12.33 29.38
C MET A 248 -1.53 12.65 30.79
N ASP A 249 -1.80 13.92 31.05
CA ASP A 249 -2.44 14.35 32.31
C ASP A 249 -3.86 13.78 32.46
N SER A 250 -4.53 13.54 31.32
CA SER A 250 -5.86 12.88 31.26
C SER A 250 -5.81 11.36 31.39
N GLY A 251 -4.64 10.76 31.58
CA GLY A 251 -4.44 9.31 31.72
C GLY A 251 -3.57 8.71 30.61
N GLU A 252 -3.51 7.37 30.58
CA GLU A 252 -2.75 6.64 29.56
C GLU A 252 -3.62 6.38 28.32
N LYS A 253 -3.22 6.92 27.16
CA LYS A 253 -3.87 6.63 25.88
C LYS A 253 -3.01 5.71 25.03
N THR A 254 -3.64 4.72 24.41
CA THR A 254 -2.98 3.78 23.50
C THR A 254 -3.59 3.89 22.11
N PHE A 255 -2.76 4.28 21.15
CA PHE A 255 -3.13 4.42 19.74
C PHE A 255 -2.71 3.17 18.97
N ALA A 256 -3.57 2.70 18.06
CA ALA A 256 -3.28 1.56 17.19
C ALA A 256 -2.26 1.91 16.11
N SER A 257 -2.37 3.12 15.56
CA SER A 257 -1.55 3.63 14.45
C SER A 257 -1.11 5.06 14.70
N LEU A 258 -0.12 5.51 13.92
CA LEU A 258 0.34 6.90 13.96
C LEU A 258 -0.68 7.90 13.42
N THR A 259 -1.50 7.49 12.45
CA THR A 259 -2.58 8.33 11.90
C THR A 259 -3.63 8.61 12.96
N SER A 260 -4.10 7.60 13.69
CA SER A 260 -5.02 7.80 14.82
C SER A 260 -4.41 8.67 15.93
N ALA A 261 -3.09 8.69 16.07
CA ALA A 261 -2.39 9.51 17.05
C ALA A 261 -2.12 10.95 16.56
N SER A 262 -2.30 11.28 15.27
CA SER A 262 -1.86 12.56 14.70
C SER A 262 -2.44 13.74 15.44
N ASP A 263 -3.75 13.74 15.70
CA ASP A 263 -4.45 14.88 16.31
C ASP A 263 -3.96 15.13 17.73
N THR A 264 -3.66 14.04 18.46
CA THR A 264 -3.12 14.13 19.82
C THR A 264 -1.65 14.57 19.79
N LEU A 265 -0.86 14.13 18.81
CA LEU A 265 0.54 14.47 18.67
C LEU A 265 0.74 15.93 18.20
N GLU A 266 -0.14 16.42 17.33
CA GLU A 266 -0.19 17.82 16.91
C GLU A 266 -0.51 18.74 18.09
N GLY A 267 -1.47 18.36 18.94
CA GLY A 267 -1.76 19.06 20.19
C GLY A 267 -0.59 19.07 21.18
N LEU A 268 0.33 18.10 21.09
CA LEU A 268 1.57 18.03 21.87
C LEU A 268 2.78 18.67 21.16
N GLY A 269 2.60 19.26 19.97
CA GLY A 269 3.68 19.92 19.22
C GLY A 269 4.61 18.98 18.45
N VAL A 270 4.22 17.72 18.22
CA VAL A 270 5.00 16.73 17.47
C VAL A 270 4.44 16.56 16.06
N ARG A 271 5.24 16.92 15.04
CA ARG A 271 4.85 16.76 13.63
C ARG A 271 5.00 15.30 13.19
N VAL A 272 3.88 14.67 12.83
CA VAL A 272 3.86 13.32 12.24
C VAL A 272 4.02 13.43 10.72
N ILE A 273 5.03 12.78 10.15
CA ILE A 273 5.17 12.61 8.71
C ILE A 273 4.63 11.22 8.36
N CYS A 274 3.32 11.13 8.05
CA CYS A 274 2.72 9.93 7.48
C CYS A 274 2.75 10.04 5.95
N GLY A 275 3.29 9.03 5.27
CA GLY A 275 3.29 8.97 3.81
C GLY A 275 1.89 8.65 3.27
N GLU A 276 1.55 9.15 2.09
CA GLU A 276 0.25 8.93 1.44
C GLU A 276 -0.11 7.44 1.29
N LYS A 277 0.90 6.59 1.05
CA LYS A 277 0.76 5.13 0.99
C LYS A 277 0.23 4.51 2.28
N GLU A 278 0.60 5.03 3.45
CA GLU A 278 0.15 4.49 4.74
C GLU A 278 -1.29 4.87 5.06
N ARG A 279 -1.71 6.07 4.64
CA ARG A 279 -3.12 6.49 4.73
C ARG A 279 -4.02 5.60 3.87
N ILE A 280 -3.53 5.17 2.72
CA ILE A 280 -4.24 4.25 1.82
C ILE A 280 -4.29 2.85 2.42
N GLU A 281 -3.16 2.32 2.92
CA GLU A 281 -3.08 1.00 3.57
C GLU A 281 -4.02 0.92 4.79
N GLU A 282 -4.05 1.96 5.62
CA GLU A 282 -4.93 2.02 6.78
C GLU A 282 -6.41 2.08 6.36
N ARG A 283 -6.76 2.88 5.35
CA ARG A 283 -8.11 2.92 4.77
C ARG A 283 -8.57 1.57 4.23
N LEU A 284 -7.65 0.81 3.61
CA LEU A 284 -7.92 -0.55 3.13
C LEU A 284 -8.16 -1.51 4.30
N THR A 285 -7.42 -1.38 5.40
CA THR A 285 -7.64 -2.21 6.61
C THR A 285 -8.88 -1.83 7.43
N GLU A 286 -9.23 -0.55 7.50
CA GLU A 286 -10.42 -0.05 8.22
C GLU A 286 -11.72 -0.40 7.49
N GLY A 287 -11.72 -0.42 6.15
CA GLY A 287 -12.88 -0.81 5.33
C GLY A 287 -13.40 -2.22 5.64
N TRP A 288 -12.55 -3.10 6.19
CA TRP A 288 -12.93 -4.45 6.63
C TRP A 288 -13.63 -4.48 8.00
N SER A 289 -13.46 -3.46 8.84
CA SER A 289 -14.09 -3.43 10.18
C SER A 289 -15.56 -2.97 10.16
N ILE A 290 -16.00 -2.33 9.07
CA ILE A 290 -17.38 -1.82 8.93
C ILE A 290 -18.35 -2.90 8.43
N GLY A 291 -17.85 -3.96 7.79
CA GLY A 291 -18.70 -5.04 7.24
C GLY A 291 -19.31 -6.01 8.26
N SER A 292 -18.84 -6.03 9.51
CA SER A 292 -19.32 -6.97 10.54
C SER A 292 -20.44 -6.41 11.44
N LYS A 293 -20.86 -5.16 11.24
CA LYS A 293 -22.01 -4.55 11.94
C LYS A 293 -23.19 -4.39 10.98
N ARG A 294 -23.70 -5.50 10.45
CA ARG A 294 -25.13 -5.52 10.08
C ARG A 294 -25.93 -5.52 11.38
N SER A 295 -26.70 -4.46 11.56
CA SER A 295 -27.68 -4.27 12.64
C SER A 295 -28.42 -5.58 12.94
N ARG A 296 -28.34 -6.06 14.19
CA ARG A 296 -29.32 -6.97 14.79
C ARG A 296 -30.58 -6.21 15.22
N ASP A 297 -31.00 -5.25 14.40
CA ASP A 297 -32.03 -4.26 14.71
C ASP A 297 -33.30 -4.53 13.89
N GLY A 298 -33.61 -5.82 13.74
CA GLY A 298 -34.76 -6.32 13.00
C GLY A 298 -35.12 -7.76 13.41
N MET A 299 -34.76 -8.15 14.63
CA MET A 299 -35.13 -9.45 15.18
C MET A 299 -36.12 -9.15 16.31
N LEU A 300 -37.41 -9.36 16.03
CA LEU A 300 -38.49 -9.27 17.00
C LEU A 300 -38.08 -9.98 18.29
N SER A 301 -38.37 -9.37 19.44
CA SER A 301 -37.99 -9.97 20.71
C SER A 301 -38.76 -11.28 20.89
N THR A 302 -38.21 -12.19 21.70
CA THR A 302 -38.86 -13.47 21.99
C THR A 302 -40.23 -13.30 22.68
N ALA A 303 -40.54 -12.12 23.20
CA ALA A 303 -41.86 -11.78 23.72
C ALA A 303 -42.86 -11.50 22.58
N ASP A 304 -42.42 -10.85 21.51
CA ASP A 304 -43.27 -10.50 20.36
C ASP A 304 -43.62 -11.74 19.52
N LEU A 305 -42.69 -12.70 19.41
CA LEU A 305 -42.95 -14.00 18.77
C LEU A 305 -43.94 -14.87 19.57
N LYS A 306 -44.01 -14.69 20.89
CA LYS A 306 -44.91 -15.47 21.75
C LYS A 306 -46.33 -14.94 21.71
N ALA A 307 -46.51 -13.62 21.58
CA ALA A 307 -47.80 -12.99 21.39
C ALA A 307 -48.48 -13.40 20.07
N ILE A 308 -47.71 -13.61 19.00
CA ILE A 308 -48.23 -14.04 17.69
C ILE A 308 -48.72 -15.50 17.71
N VAL A 309 -48.15 -16.35 18.58
CA VAL A 309 -48.54 -17.77 18.69
C VAL A 309 -49.75 -17.97 19.62
N GLU A 310 -50.01 -17.04 20.55
CA GLU A 310 -51.15 -17.12 21.48
C GLU A 310 -52.44 -16.46 20.93
N GLU A 311 -52.39 -15.80 19.75
CA GLU A 311 -53.58 -15.23 19.08
C GLU A 311 -54.27 -16.19 18.08
N GLU A 312 -53.74 -17.40 17.86
CA GLU A 312 -54.30 -18.38 16.90
C GLU A 312 -55.01 -19.60 17.54
N ASP A 313 -55.32 -19.59 18.84
CA ASP A 313 -56.19 -20.60 19.49
C ASP A 313 -57.44 -19.99 20.16
#